data_AF-A0A5E4JWQ4-F1
#
_entry.id   AF-A0A5E4JWQ4-F1
#
_cell.length_a   1.000
_cell.length_b   1.000
_cell.length_c   1.000
_cell.angle_alpha   90.00
_cell.angle_beta   90.00
_cell.angle_gamma   90.00
#
_symmetry.space_group_name_H-M   'P 1'
#
loop_
_entity.id
_entity.type
_entity.pdbx_description
1 polymer ?
#
loop_
_entity_poly.entity_id
_entity_poly.type
_entity_poly.pdbx_seq_one_letter_code
_entity_poly.pdbx_strand_id
1 'polypeptide(L)' 'MANPNCPKCHGKGFFKKQDGSVTTCFDCLMSGDMDQHDENLKDADIKI' A
#
# COMPACT_ATOMS: atom_id res chain seq x y z
N MET A 1 5.53 1.87 -5.05
CA MET A 1 4.93 0.53 -4.83
C MET A 1 5.62 -0.17 -3.67
N ALA A 2 4.95 -1.12 -3.00
CA ALA A 2 5.51 -1.87 -1.87
C ALA A 2 5.96 -3.27 -2.28
N ASN A 3 6.60 -4.01 -1.36
CA ASN A 3 6.97 -5.41 -1.58
C ASN A 3 5.78 -6.23 -2.12
N PRO A 4 5.88 -6.80 -3.35
CA PRO A 4 4.80 -7.56 -3.99
C PRO A 4 4.40 -8.82 -3.23
N ASN A 5 5.31 -9.35 -2.40
CA ASN A 5 5.08 -10.52 -1.57
C ASN A 5 4.59 -10.18 -0.15
N CYS A 6 4.28 -8.90 0.13
CA CYS A 6 3.75 -8.52 1.43
C CYS A 6 2.37 -9.15 1.65
N PRO A 7 2.16 -9.97 2.70
CA PRO A 7 0.89 -10.65 2.95
C PRO A 7 -0.24 -9.70 3.38
N LYS A 8 0.09 -8.44 3.73
CA LYS A 8 -0.90 -7.43 4.15
C LYS A 8 -1.37 -6.58 2.98
N CYS A 9 -0.43 -6.02 2.22
CA CYS A 9 -0.75 -5.09 1.15
C CYS A 9 -0.64 -5.68 -0.26
N HIS A 10 -0.09 -6.88 -0.43
CA HIS A 10 0.05 -7.57 -1.72
C HIS A 10 0.65 -6.65 -2.81
N GLY A 11 1.74 -5.94 -2.49
CA GLY A 11 2.39 -4.98 -3.40
C GLY A 11 1.77 -3.58 -3.49
N LYS A 12 0.54 -3.37 -2.99
CA LYS A 12 -0.14 -2.07 -3.09
C LYS A 12 0.45 -0.99 -2.19
N GLY A 13 1.07 -1.38 -1.07
CA GLY A 13 1.61 -0.45 -0.07
C GLY A 13 0.56 0.16 0.87
N PHE A 14 -0.72 -0.14 0.65
CA PHE A 14 -1.84 0.19 1.52
C PHE A 14 -2.89 -0.92 1.47
N PHE A 15 -3.76 -0.98 2.46
CA PHE A 15 -4.89 -1.90 2.50
C PHE A 15 -6.09 -1.25 3.20
N LYS A 16 -7.30 -1.72 2.88
CA LYS A 16 -8.55 -1.28 3.53
C LYS A 16 -8.76 -2.13 4.79
N LYS A 17 -9.00 -1.46 5.92
CA LYS A 17 -9.41 -2.07 7.17
C LYS A 17 -10.91 -2.39 7.15
N GLN A 18 -11.37 -3.21 8.09
CA GLN A 18 -12.78 -3.62 8.21
C GLN A 18 -13.73 -2.44 8.47
N ASP A 19 -13.23 -1.35 9.04
CA ASP A 19 -13.96 -0.09 9.26
C ASP A 19 -14.08 0.78 8.00
N GLY A 20 -13.56 0.30 6.86
CA GLY A 20 -13.55 1.03 5.59
C GLY A 20 -12.39 2.03 5.46
N SER A 21 -11.57 2.21 6.50
CA SER A 21 -10.43 3.12 6.45
C SER A 21 -9.28 2.52 5.63
N VAL A 22 -8.61 3.36 4.82
CA VAL A 22 -7.39 2.98 4.11
C VAL A 22 -6.20 3.23 5.04
N THR A 23 -5.37 2.22 5.23
CA THR A 23 -4.13 2.34 6.01
C THR A 23 -2.93 1.98 5.15
N THR A 24 -1.84 2.71 5.36
CA THR A 24 -0.55 2.39 4.75
C THR A 24 0.02 1.11 5.38
N CYS A 25 0.70 0.30 4.57
CA CYS A 25 1.37 -0.91 5.03
C CYS A 25 2.62 -0.56 5.84
N PHE A 26 2.46 -0.53 7.17
CA PHE A 26 3.57 -0.23 8.08
C PHE A 26 4.72 -1.22 7.96
N ASP A 27 4.47 -2.49 7.66
CA ASP A 27 5.55 -3.47 7.51
C ASP A 27 6.48 -3.11 6.35
N CYS A 28 5.90 -2.75 5.20
CA CYS A 28 6.66 -2.29 4.04
C CYS A 28 7.30 -0.92 4.28
N LEU A 29 6.67 -0.08 5.11
CA LEU A 29 7.24 1.23 5.50
C LEU A 29 8.51 1.04 6.33
N MET A 30 8.42 0.16 7.33
CA MET A 30 9.50 -0.12 8.26
C MET A 30 10.64 -0.89 7.61
N SER A 31 10.36 -1.73 6.61
CA SER A 31 11.39 -2.44 5.87
C SER A 31 12.10 -1.58 4.81
N GLY A 32 11.58 -0.37 4.52
CA GLY A 32 12.10 0.47 3.44
C GLY A 32 11.74 -0.03 2.04
N ASP A 33 10.90 -1.06 1.93
CA ASP A 33 10.41 -1.59 0.66
C ASP A 33 9.25 -0.78 0.07
N MET A 34 8.99 0.42 0.59
CA MET A 34 7.92 1.28 0.11
C MET A 34 8.51 2.38 -0.75
N ASP A 35 8.30 2.26 -2.06
CA ASP A 35 8.62 3.34 -2.98
C ASP A 35 7.56 4.44 -2.85
N GLN A 36 7.99 5.55 -2.25
CA GLN A 36 7.20 6.74 -1.91
C GLN A 36 6.81 7.55 -3.15
N HIS A 37 7.49 7.35 -4.29
CA HIS A 37 7.31 8.12 -5.52
C HIS A 37 6.68 7.27 -6.63
N ASP A 38 5.65 6.50 -6.29
CA ASP A 38 4.97 5.69 -7.29
C ASP A 38 4.11 6.55 -8.22
N GLU A 39 4.55 6.66 -9.47
CA GLU A 39 3.91 7.42 -10.54
C GLU A 39 2.60 6.74 -11.02
N ASN A 40 2.37 5.48 -10.63
CA ASN A 40 1.22 4.65 -11.03
C ASN A 40 0.09 4.64 -9.98
N LEU A 41 -0.10 5.74 -9.24
CA LEU A 41 -1.26 5.97 -8.37
C LEU A 41 -2.64 5.79 -9.06
N LYS A 42 -2.67 5.66 -10.39
CA LYS A 42 -3.89 5.41 -11.18
C LYS A 42 -4.58 4.08 -10.84
N ASP A 43 -3.82 3.06 -10.41
CA ASP A 43 -4.36 1.74 -10.06
C ASP A 43 -4.72 1.61 -8.58
N ALA A 44 -4.63 2.69 -7.82
CA ALA A 44 -4.83 2.62 -6.38
C ALA A 44 -6.30 2.34 -5.98
N ASP A 45 -7.27 2.41 -6.91
CA ASP A 45 -8.72 2.35 -6.64
C ASP A 45 -9.12 3.21 -5.42
N ILE A 46 -8.37 4.30 -5.22
CA ILE A 46 -8.67 5.33 -4.24
C ILE A 46 -9.69 6.22 -4.94
N LYS A 47 -10.96 5.89 -4.73
CA LYS A 47 -12.06 6.78 -5.11
C LYS A 47 -12.04 7.95 -4.13
N ILE A 48 -11.72 9.14 -4.63
CA ILE A 48 -11.87 10.42 -3.92
C ILE A 48 -13.34 10.83 -3.98
#